data_AF-M0DJ80-F1
#
_entry.id   AF-M0DJ80-F1
#
_cell.length_a   1.000
_cell.length_b   1.000
_cell.length_c   1.000
_cell.angle_alpha   90.00
_cell.angle_beta   90.00
_cell.angle_gamma   90.00
#
_symmetry.space_group_name_H-M   'P 1'
#
loop_
_entity.id
_entity.type
_entity.pdbx_description
1 polymer ?
#
loop_
_entity_poly.entity_id
_entity_poly.type
_entity_poly.pdbx_seq_one_letter_code
_entity_poly.pdbx_strand_id
1 'polypeptide(L)'
;AEAVVTAARDNVSVPYVDVTGYVDLESAAPDGVDDVRDALAAAEGNGEVPDGVELDVGYVGSPEYRIKVRAPDYKTAESQLETAAERARESIEAAGGVGDFHRERREDDE
;
A
#
# COMPACT_ATOMS: atom_id res chain seq x y z
N ALA A 1 -40.64 -1.47 -9.80
CA ALA A 1 -39.89 -0.87 -8.68
C ALA A 1 -38.42 -1.33 -8.66
N GLU A 2 -38.12 -2.59 -8.99
CA GLU A 2 -36.73 -3.12 -9.02
C GLU A 2 -35.77 -2.47 -10.03
N ALA A 3 -36.28 -2.01 -11.19
CA ALA A 3 -35.44 -1.35 -12.20
C ALA A 3 -34.81 -0.03 -11.69
N VAL A 4 -35.48 0.66 -10.75
CA VAL A 4 -34.99 1.93 -10.18
C VAL A 4 -33.92 1.69 -9.11
N VAL A 5 -34.02 0.60 -8.35
CA VAL A 5 -33.03 0.23 -7.31
C VAL A 5 -31.70 -0.19 -7.95
N THR A 6 -31.75 -0.88 -9.09
CA THR A 6 -30.55 -1.30 -9.83
C THR A 6 -29.83 -0.10 -10.44
N ALA A 7 -30.56 0.81 -11.10
CA ALA A 7 -29.99 2.04 -11.66
C ALA A 7 -29.45 3.02 -10.59
N ALA A 8 -30.04 3.04 -9.39
CA ALA A 8 -29.56 3.87 -8.29
C ALA A 8 -28.26 3.35 -7.66
N ARG A 9 -27.99 2.04 -7.71
CA ARG A 9 -26.73 1.44 -7.24
C ARG A 9 -25.59 1.63 -8.23
N ASP A 10 -25.88 1.63 -9.52
CA ASP A 10 -24.90 1.85 -10.60
C ASP A 10 -24.40 3.31 -10.67
N ASN A 11 -25.17 4.26 -10.14
CA ASN A 11 -24.95 5.70 -10.33
C ASN A 11 -24.65 6.47 -9.03
N VAL A 12 -24.48 5.76 -7.91
CA VAL A 12 -24.08 6.34 -6.62
C VAL A 12 -22.73 5.77 -6.25
N SER A 13 -21.66 6.53 -6.47
CA SER A 13 -20.35 6.22 -5.92
C SER A 13 -20.43 6.24 -4.40
N VAL A 14 -20.05 5.14 -3.76
CA VAL A 14 -19.75 5.16 -2.33
C VAL A 14 -18.58 6.12 -2.15
N PRO A 15 -18.65 7.11 -1.26
CA PRO A 15 -17.51 8.00 -1.03
C PRO A 15 -16.36 7.17 -0.46
N TYR A 16 -15.23 7.18 -1.17
CA TYR A 16 -13.96 6.63 -0.70
C TYR A 16 -13.00 7.77 -0.39
N VAL A 17 -12.01 7.46 0.44
CA VAL A 17 -10.85 8.31 0.69
C VAL A 17 -9.60 7.60 0.22
N ASP A 18 -8.65 8.37 -0.28
CA ASP A 18 -7.35 7.89 -0.72
C ASP A 18 -6.29 8.44 0.24
N VAL A 19 -5.49 7.57 0.85
CA VAL A 19 -4.30 7.93 1.65
C VAL A 19 -3.05 7.38 0.99
N THR A 20 -1.94 8.06 1.19
CA THR A 20 -0.65 7.69 0.63
C THR A 20 0.41 7.70 1.71
N GLY A 21 1.26 6.69 1.69
CA GLY A 21 2.50 6.64 2.44
C GLY A 21 3.59 6.04 1.58
N TYR A 22 4.79 5.95 2.15
CA TYR A 22 5.97 5.53 1.42
C TYR A 22 6.81 4.59 2.29
N VAL A 23 7.45 3.63 1.64
CA VAL A 23 8.39 2.72 2.27
C VAL A 23 9.72 2.78 1.52
N ASP A 24 10.80 2.92 2.27
CA ASP A 24 12.14 2.70 1.77
C ASP A 24 12.50 1.24 2.01
N LEU A 25 12.81 0.50 0.94
CA LEU A 25 13.17 -0.92 1.00
C LEU A 25 14.53 -1.14 0.34
N GLU A 26 15.47 -1.66 1.12
CA GLU A 26 16.85 -1.91 0.70
C GLU A 26 17.28 -3.34 0.98
N SER A 27 17.92 -3.99 0.02
CA SER A 27 18.61 -5.28 0.21
C SER A 27 19.99 -5.22 -0.45
N ALA A 28 21.03 -5.61 0.30
CA ALA A 28 22.40 -5.73 -0.19
C ALA A 28 22.72 -7.13 -0.73
N ALA A 29 21.72 -8.03 -0.75
CA ALA A 29 21.85 -9.38 -1.29
C ALA A 29 21.99 -9.36 -2.83
N PRO A 30 22.64 -10.37 -3.43
CA PRO A 30 22.71 -10.49 -4.89
C PRO A 30 21.32 -10.58 -5.54
N ASP A 31 20.34 -11.12 -4.82
CA ASP A 31 18.94 -11.28 -5.24
C ASP A 31 18.03 -10.17 -4.66
N GLY A 32 18.60 -9.03 -4.25
CA GLY A 32 17.86 -7.99 -3.52
C GLY A 32 16.66 -7.37 -4.24
N VAL A 33 16.61 -7.46 -5.57
CA VAL A 33 15.43 -7.04 -6.34
C VAL A 33 14.24 -7.97 -6.10
N ASP A 34 14.48 -9.27 -5.95
CA ASP A 34 13.44 -10.25 -5.65
C ASP A 34 12.95 -10.07 -4.21
N ASP A 35 13.86 -9.83 -3.25
CA ASP A 35 13.49 -9.51 -1.86
C ASP A 35 12.54 -8.30 -1.77
N VAL A 36 12.83 -7.24 -2.53
CA VAL A 36 11.99 -6.03 -2.56
C VAL A 36 10.63 -6.31 -3.23
N ARG A 37 10.60 -7.11 -4.30
CA ARG A 37 9.34 -7.50 -4.96
C ARG A 37 8.44 -8.29 -4.01
N ASP A 38 9.02 -9.23 -3.25
CA ASP A 38 8.28 -10.01 -2.27
C ASP A 38 7.76 -9.13 -1.13
N ALA A 39 8.55 -8.16 -0.67
CA ALA A 39 8.11 -7.18 0.33
C ALA A 39 6.95 -6.29 -0.18
N LEU A 40 7.00 -5.86 -1.44
CA LEU A 40 5.90 -5.09 -2.05
C LEU A 40 4.63 -5.92 -2.22
N ALA A 41 4.75 -7.19 -2.63
CA ALA A 41 3.62 -8.11 -2.69
C ALA A 41 2.99 -8.34 -1.31
N ALA A 42 3.81 -8.45 -0.25
CA ALA A 42 3.35 -8.53 1.12
C ALA A 42 2.59 -7.26 1.55
N ALA A 43 3.05 -6.08 1.12
CA ALA A 43 2.37 -4.80 1.38
C ALA A 43 0.98 -4.72 0.72
N GLU A 44 0.82 -5.27 -0.49
CA GLU A 44 -0.48 -5.42 -1.18
C GLU A 44 -1.42 -6.42 -0.47
N GLY A 45 -0.96 -7.05 0.61
CA GLY A 45 -1.77 -7.87 1.50
C GLY A 45 -1.84 -9.33 1.09
N ASN A 46 -1.07 -9.79 0.08
CA ASN A 46 -1.07 -11.18 -0.40
C ASN A 46 -2.49 -11.74 -0.70
N GLY A 47 -3.45 -10.88 -1.05
CA GLY A 47 -4.84 -11.26 -1.29
C GLY A 47 -5.74 -11.31 -0.05
N GLU A 48 -5.22 -10.99 1.15
CA GLU A 48 -5.97 -10.83 2.41
C GLU A 48 -6.22 -9.34 2.72
N VAL A 49 -6.97 -8.67 1.83
CA VAL A 49 -7.41 -7.29 2.01
C VAL A 49 -8.91 -7.28 2.36
N PRO A 50 -9.35 -6.57 3.42
CA PRO A 50 -10.76 -6.53 3.79
C PRO A 50 -11.65 -5.92 2.70
N ASP A 51 -12.92 -6.34 2.65
CA ASP A 51 -13.89 -5.83 1.69
C ASP A 51 -14.00 -4.30 1.74
N GLY A 52 -13.94 -3.67 0.57
CA GLY A 52 -13.99 -2.22 0.44
C GLY A 52 -12.68 -1.51 0.77
N VAL A 53 -11.56 -2.23 0.81
CA VAL A 53 -10.22 -1.64 0.83
C VAL A 53 -9.48 -2.04 -0.44
N GLU A 54 -8.84 -1.07 -1.09
CA GLU A 54 -7.95 -1.30 -2.23
C GLU A 54 -6.54 -0.85 -1.83
N LEU A 55 -5.55 -1.73 -2.02
CA LEU A 55 -4.13 -1.45 -1.79
C LEU A 55 -3.39 -1.50 -3.13
N ASP A 56 -2.54 -0.52 -3.38
CA ASP A 56 -1.73 -0.41 -4.59
C ASP A 56 -0.32 0.05 -4.21
N VAL A 57 0.69 -0.61 -4.78
CA VAL A 57 2.09 -0.23 -4.62
C VAL A 57 2.67 0.32 -5.91
N GLY A 58 3.41 1.42 -5.81
CA GLY A 58 4.00 2.11 -6.95
C GLY A 58 5.49 2.33 -6.75
N TYR A 59 6.25 2.16 -7.83
CA TYR A 59 7.66 2.56 -7.85
C TYR A 59 7.78 4.08 -7.95
N VAL A 60 8.56 4.69 -7.07
CA VAL A 60 8.91 6.11 -7.14
C VAL A 60 10.36 6.26 -7.59
N GLY A 61 11.28 5.58 -6.91
CA GLY A 61 12.69 5.55 -7.24
C GLY A 61 13.46 4.88 -6.12
N SER A 62 14.28 3.87 -6.40
CA SER A 62 14.99 3.14 -5.35
C SER A 62 15.78 4.08 -4.42
N PRO A 63 15.68 3.90 -3.10
CA PRO A 63 14.97 2.81 -2.39
C PRO A 63 13.48 3.07 -2.06
N GLU A 64 12.90 4.18 -2.50
CA GLU A 64 11.55 4.65 -2.14
C GLU A 64 10.44 4.05 -3.04
N TYR A 65 9.42 3.50 -2.40
CA TYR A 65 8.20 2.97 -3.01
C TYR A 65 6.97 3.58 -2.34
N ARG A 66 5.91 3.79 -3.12
CA ARG A 66 4.65 4.36 -2.64
C ARG A 66 3.65 3.27 -2.32
N ILE A 67 2.94 3.40 -1.19
CA ILE A 67 1.74 2.63 -0.87
C ILE A 67 0.54 3.57 -0.94
N LYS A 68 -0.48 3.18 -1.72
CA LYS A 68 -1.78 3.86 -1.77
C LYS A 68 -2.84 2.96 -1.18
N VAL A 69 -3.69 3.56 -0.34
CA VAL A 69 -4.82 2.85 0.24
C VAL A 69 -6.08 3.65 -0.04
N ARG A 70 -7.07 2.95 -0.58
CA ARG A 70 -8.43 3.48 -0.76
C ARG A 70 -9.38 2.73 0.15
N ALA A 71 -10.17 3.47 0.93
CA ALA A 71 -11.10 2.89 1.92
C ALA A 71 -12.34 3.79 2.12
N PRO A 72 -13.43 3.32 2.75
CA PRO A 72 -14.65 4.12 2.94
C PRO A 72 -14.49 5.28 3.94
N ASP A 73 -13.47 5.24 4.80
CA ASP A 73 -13.19 6.27 5.79
C ASP A 73 -11.69 6.35 6.11
N TYR A 74 -11.24 7.53 6.57
CA TYR A 74 -9.83 7.78 6.86
C TYR A 74 -9.26 6.86 7.92
N LYS A 75 -10.04 6.49 8.94
CA LYS A 75 -9.54 5.64 10.02
C LYS A 75 -9.17 4.25 9.49
N THR A 76 -10.04 3.69 8.64
CA THR A 76 -9.77 2.42 7.95
C THR A 76 -8.58 2.56 6.99
N ALA A 77 -8.54 3.62 6.19
CA ALA A 77 -7.47 3.85 5.22
C ALA A 77 -6.09 3.93 5.90
N GLU A 78 -6.00 4.71 6.98
CA GLU A 78 -4.78 4.91 7.76
C GLU A 78 -4.30 3.60 8.41
N SER A 79 -5.22 2.88 9.06
CA SER A 79 -4.88 1.60 9.70
C SER A 79 -4.37 0.57 8.69
N GLN A 80 -4.96 0.53 7.49
CA GLN A 80 -4.53 -0.38 6.43
C GLN A 80 -3.21 0.06 5.80
N LEU A 81 -2.95 1.36 5.68
CA LEU A 81 -1.66 1.88 5.24
C LEU A 81 -0.53 1.47 6.19
N GLU A 82 -0.73 1.63 7.50
CA GLU A 82 0.23 1.22 8.53
C GLU A 82 0.47 -0.29 8.50
N THR A 83 -0.61 -1.08 8.37
CA THR A 83 -0.51 -2.55 8.26
C THR A 83 0.23 -2.98 7.00
N ALA A 84 -0.03 -2.35 5.86
CA ALA A 84 0.65 -2.63 4.60
C ALA A 84 2.16 -2.32 4.70
N ALA A 85 2.51 -1.18 5.29
CA ALA A 85 3.91 -0.79 5.50
C ALA A 85 4.63 -1.77 6.45
N GLU A 86 3.97 -2.19 7.53
CA GLU A 86 4.51 -3.18 8.48
C GLU A 86 4.80 -4.51 7.78
N ARG A 87 3.88 -5.04 6.96
CA ARG A 87 4.11 -6.27 6.19
C ARG A 87 5.32 -6.17 5.26
N ALA A 88 5.45 -5.05 4.55
CA ALA A 88 6.59 -4.82 3.65
C ALA A 88 7.91 -4.84 4.44
N ARG A 89 7.92 -4.12 5.57
CA ARG A 89 9.06 -4.03 6.47
C ARG A 89 9.44 -5.40 7.04
N GLU A 90 8.48 -6.15 7.59
CA GLU A 90 8.75 -7.48 8.14
C GLU A 90 9.29 -8.44 7.08
N SER A 91 8.75 -8.38 5.85
CA SER A 91 9.21 -9.20 4.73
C SER A 91 10.65 -8.89 4.33
N ILE A 92 11.02 -7.61 4.20
CA ILE A 92 12.39 -7.24 3.81
C ILE A 92 13.40 -7.49 4.93
N GLU A 93 13.02 -7.24 6.20
CA GLU A 93 13.87 -7.51 7.36
C GLU A 93 14.10 -9.02 7.54
N ALA A 94 13.11 -9.86 7.23
CA ALA A 94 13.26 -11.32 7.25
C ALA A 94 14.25 -11.85 6.19
N ALA A 95 14.39 -11.13 5.06
CA ALA A 95 15.39 -11.42 4.03
C ALA A 95 16.79 -10.83 4.36
N GLY A 96 16.92 -10.10 5.48
CA GLY A 96 18.17 -9.45 5.89
C GLY A 96 18.38 -8.06 5.28
N GLY A 97 17.36 -7.48 4.66
CA GLY A 97 17.33 -6.09 4.21
C GLY A 97 16.89 -5.11 5.30
N VAL A 98 16.64 -3.87 4.89
CA VAL A 98 16.20 -2.76 5.74
C VAL A 98 14.91 -2.18 5.17
N GLY A 99 13.95 -1.88 6.05
CA GLY A 99 12.65 -1.30 5.71
C GLY A 99 12.27 -0.16 6.64
N ASP A 100 12.01 1.02 6.07
CA ASP A 100 11.56 2.21 6.81
C ASP A 100 10.27 2.76 6.21
N PHE A 101 9.32 3.15 7.06
CA PHE A 101 8.05 3.77 6.63
C PHE A 101 8.04 5.26 6.93
N HIS A 102 7.51 6.05 5.99
CA HIS A 102 7.33 7.48 6.15
C HIS A 102 6.05 7.99 5.48
N ARG A 103 5.48 9.04 6.07
CA ARG A 103 4.18 9.62 5.64
C ARG A 103 4.32 10.51 4.42
N GLU A 104 5.38 11.28 4.40
CA GLU A 104 5.67 12.25 3.36
C GLU A 104 6.82 11.73 2.54
N ARG A 105 6.78 11.96 1.23
CA ARG A 105 7.87 11.58 0.33
C ARG A 105 9.18 12.21 0.83
N ARG A 106 10.29 11.47 0.79
CA ARG A 106 11.59 12.12 0.99
C ARG A 106 11.87 12.98 -0.23
N GLU A 107 12.05 14.27 0.02
CA GLU A 107 12.60 15.19 -0.95
C GLU A 107 14.11 15.19 -0.69
N ASP A 108 14.90 14.76 -1.66
CA ASP A 108 16.34 15.04 -1.63
C ASP A 108 16.49 16.57 -1.74
N ASP A 109 16.65 17.26 -0.61
CA ASP A 109 17.16 18.63 -0.59
C ASP A 109 18.56 18.59 -1.23
N GLU A 110 18.65 19.02 -2.49
CA GLU A 110 19.89 19.16 -3.27
C GLU A 110 20.96 20.04 -2.58
#